data_AF-A0AAD5WVK7-F1
#
_entry.id   AF-A0AAD5WVK7-F1
#
_cell.length_a   1.000
_cell.length_b   1.000
_cell.length_c   1.000
_cell.angle_alpha   90.00
_cell.angle_beta   90.00
_cell.angle_gamma   90.00
#
_symmetry.space_group_name_H-M   'P 1'
#
loop_
_entity.id
_entity.type
_entity.pdbx_description
1 polymer ?
#
loop_
_entity_poly.entity_id
_entity_poly.type
_entity_poly.pdbx_seq_one_letter_code
_entity_poly.pdbx_strand_id
1 'polypeptide(L)'
;MADFDAHPDGRPAHAHDKHDPKDQRSINNRAAAEKRETESTGDKEAEMSKKNPKLPAQIHGNEPSKGAKVDAELQAEEEEELKKKGKA
;
A
#
# COMPACT_ATOMS: atom_id res chain seq x y z
N MET A 1 -8.18 -20.41 33.54
CA MET A 1 -8.63 -20.24 32.15
C MET A 1 -7.43 -20.61 31.28
N ALA A 2 -7.52 -21.68 30.48
CA ALA A 2 -6.52 -21.95 29.45
C ALA A 2 -6.99 -21.25 28.16
N ASP A 3 -6.16 -20.40 27.59
CA ASP A 3 -6.47 -19.62 26.39
C ASP A 3 -6.59 -20.58 25.19
N PHE A 4 -7.83 -20.86 24.80
CA PHE A 4 -8.20 -21.81 23.73
C PHE A 4 -7.84 -21.31 22.31
N ASP A 5 -7.45 -20.05 22.18
CA ASP A 5 -7.12 -19.40 20.90
C ASP A 5 -5.63 -19.49 20.51
N ALA A 6 -4.81 -20.21 21.27
CA ALA A 6 -3.40 -20.40 20.97
C ALA A 6 -3.17 -21.64 20.08
N HIS A 7 -2.49 -21.44 18.96
CA HIS A 7 -2.02 -22.53 18.09
C HIS A 7 -0.96 -23.36 18.86
N PRO A 8 -0.83 -24.69 18.67
CA PRO A 8 0.03 -25.57 19.50
C PRO A 8 1.52 -25.22 19.51
N ASP A 9 1.96 -24.35 18.61
CA ASP A 9 3.29 -23.80 18.45
C ASP A 9 3.43 -22.36 18.97
N GLY A 10 2.43 -21.86 19.72
CA GLY A 10 2.45 -20.54 20.37
C GLY A 10 2.15 -19.37 19.43
N ARG A 11 1.73 -19.63 18.19
CA ARG A 11 1.35 -18.59 17.23
C ARG A 11 -0.12 -18.16 17.44
N PRO A 12 -0.48 -16.90 17.10
CA PRO A 12 -1.87 -16.49 17.12
C PRO A 12 -2.67 -17.38 16.17
N ALA A 13 -3.90 -17.75 16.57
CA ALA A 13 -4.85 -18.35 15.64
C ALA A 13 -4.93 -17.45 14.40
N HIS A 14 -4.86 -18.06 13.21
CA HIS A 14 -4.90 -17.38 11.91
C HIS A 14 -3.62 -16.64 11.48
N ALA A 15 -2.45 -16.95 12.06
CA ALA A 15 -1.19 -16.47 11.54
C ALA A 15 -0.97 -16.93 10.07
N HIS A 16 -0.80 -15.98 9.15
CA HIS A 16 -0.44 -16.28 7.77
C HIS A 16 1.04 -16.65 7.67
N ASP A 17 1.36 -17.95 7.66
CA ASP A 17 2.71 -18.46 7.44
C ASP A 17 2.89 -18.95 5.99
N LYS A 18 3.88 -18.37 5.29
CA LYS A 18 4.23 -18.73 3.91
C LYS A 18 4.93 -20.09 3.82
N HIS A 19 5.60 -20.50 4.89
CA HIS A 19 6.33 -21.75 4.98
C HIS A 19 5.56 -22.82 5.76
N ASP A 20 4.25 -22.63 5.95
CA ASP A 20 3.41 -23.60 6.65
C ASP A 20 3.57 -24.99 5.98
N PRO A 21 4.02 -26.01 6.72
CA PRO A 21 4.09 -27.37 6.19
C PRO A 21 2.73 -27.95 5.83
N LYS A 22 1.63 -27.38 6.35
CA LYS A 22 0.25 -27.76 6.04
C LYS A 22 -0.37 -26.95 4.91
N ASP A 23 0.38 -26.04 4.29
CA ASP A 23 -0.08 -25.27 3.14
C ASP A 23 -0.40 -26.19 1.96
N GLN A 24 -1.65 -26.14 1.50
CA GLN A 24 -2.14 -26.96 0.40
C GLN A 24 -1.94 -26.31 -0.98
N ARG A 25 -1.33 -25.13 -1.06
CA ARG A 25 -1.02 -24.47 -2.33
C ARG A 25 0.04 -25.26 -3.10
N SER A 26 -0.10 -25.31 -4.43
CA SER A 26 0.95 -25.85 -5.29
C SER A 26 2.22 -24.99 -5.23
N ILE A 27 3.38 -25.58 -5.55
CA ILE A 27 4.67 -24.88 -5.60
C ILE A 27 4.59 -23.63 -6.49
N ASN A 28 3.95 -23.75 -7.65
CA ASN A 28 3.75 -22.64 -8.58
C ASN A 28 2.89 -21.52 -7.96
N ASN A 29 1.84 -21.87 -7.22
CA ASN A 29 0.98 -20.89 -6.55
C ASN A 29 1.70 -20.20 -5.39
N ARG A 30 2.52 -20.93 -4.63
CA ARG A 30 3.35 -20.38 -3.55
C ARG A 30 4.38 -19.39 -4.10
N ALA A 31 5.10 -19.78 -5.16
CA ALA A 31 6.06 -18.91 -5.84
C ALA A 31 5.41 -17.66 -6.44
N ALA A 32 4.21 -17.79 -7.02
CA ALA A 32 3.46 -16.66 -7.56
C ALA A 32 2.99 -15.69 -6.46
N ALA A 33 2.54 -16.21 -5.31
CA ALA A 33 2.14 -15.38 -4.18
C ALA A 33 3.33 -14.59 -3.61
N GLU A 34 4.49 -15.22 -3.49
CA GLU A 34 5.73 -14.58 -3.03
C GLU A 34 6.16 -13.43 -3.97
N LYS A 35 6.15 -13.68 -5.29
CA LYS A 35 6.45 -12.64 -6.29
C LYS A 35 5.48 -11.46 -6.21
N ARG A 36 4.17 -11.72 -6.08
CA ARG A 36 3.16 -10.67 -5.96
C ARG A 36 3.39 -9.80 -4.73
N GLU A 37 3.74 -10.37 -3.58
CA GLU A 37 4.04 -9.55 -2.41
C GLU A 37 5.29 -8.69 -2.57
N THR A 38 6.34 -9.21 -3.23
CA THR A 38 7.53 -8.40 -3.54
C THR A 38 7.25 -7.28 -4.53
N GLU A 39 6.30 -7.46 -5.45
CA GLU A 39 5.94 -6.43 -6.44
C GLU A 39 4.86 -5.46 -5.96
N SER A 40 4.04 -5.85 -4.97
CA SER A 40 2.86 -5.11 -4.51
C SER A 40 3.15 -4.08 -3.41
N THR A 41 4.33 -4.07 -2.81
CA THR A 41 4.51 -3.45 -1.48
C THR A 41 5.06 -2.02 -1.46
N GLY A 42 5.41 -1.41 -2.59
CA GLY A 42 5.93 -0.04 -2.50
C GLY A 42 6.00 0.73 -3.79
N ASP A 43 6.66 0.21 -4.81
CA ASP A 43 7.19 1.11 -5.83
C ASP A 43 6.12 1.82 -6.65
N LYS A 44 5.17 1.12 -7.28
CA LYS A 44 4.24 1.79 -8.21
C LYS A 44 3.22 2.71 -7.52
N GLU A 45 2.63 2.27 -6.41
CA GLU A 45 1.66 3.08 -5.68
C GLU A 45 2.33 4.22 -4.89
N ALA A 46 3.53 4.00 -4.32
CA ALA A 46 4.28 5.09 -3.69
C ALA A 46 4.78 6.09 -4.74
N GLU A 47 5.25 5.64 -5.91
CA GLU A 47 5.62 6.52 -7.03
C GLU A 47 4.42 7.36 -7.51
N MET A 48 3.23 6.77 -7.60
CA MET A 48 2.01 7.52 -7.95
C MET A 48 1.61 8.50 -6.85
N SER A 49 1.77 8.12 -5.58
CA SER A 49 1.51 9.00 -4.42
C SER A 49 2.45 10.21 -4.39
N LYS A 50 3.72 10.04 -4.78
CA LYS A 50 4.69 11.16 -4.90
C LYS A 50 4.26 12.18 -5.96
N LYS A 51 3.62 11.75 -7.04
CA LYS A 51 3.18 12.61 -8.15
C LYS A 51 1.86 13.29 -7.88
N ASN A 52 0.92 12.57 -7.28
CA ASN A 52 -0.37 13.14 -6.91
C ASN A 52 -0.85 12.50 -5.58
N PRO A 53 -0.87 13.27 -4.49
CA PRO A 53 -1.20 12.75 -3.17
C PRO A 53 -2.68 12.33 -3.05
N LYS A 54 -3.56 12.77 -3.95
CA LYS A 54 -4.98 12.39 -3.98
C LYS A 54 -5.24 11.09 -4.73
N LEU A 55 -4.33 10.67 -5.60
CA LEU A 55 -4.53 9.55 -6.53
C LEU A 55 -4.82 8.21 -5.86
N PRO A 56 -4.08 7.79 -4.80
CA PRO A 56 -4.29 6.50 -4.17
C PRO A 56 -5.71 6.38 -3.61
N ALA A 57 -6.17 7.41 -2.90
CA ALA A 57 -7.53 7.44 -2.35
C ALA A 57 -8.58 7.33 -3.46
N GLN A 58 -8.42 8.08 -4.55
CA GLN A 58 -9.35 8.04 -5.68
C GLN A 58 -9.38 6.67 -6.38
N ILE A 59 -8.22 6.03 -6.59
CA ILE A 59 -8.12 4.70 -7.19
C ILE A 59 -8.89 3.66 -6.35
N HIS A 60 -8.83 3.78 -5.03
CA HIS A 60 -9.55 2.89 -4.12
C HIS A 60 -11.00 3.32 -3.85
N GLY A 61 -11.51 4.38 -4.49
CA GLY A 61 -12.86 4.90 -4.29
C GLY A 61 -13.08 5.57 -2.93
N ASN A 62 -12.00 5.92 -2.23
CA ASN A 62 -12.01 6.58 -0.93
C ASN A 62 -11.84 8.10 -1.08
N GLU A 63 -12.31 8.86 -0.10
CA GLU A 63 -12.00 10.28 -0.04
C GLU A 63 -10.52 10.51 0.33
N PRO A 64 -9.81 11.42 -0.36
CA PRO A 64 -8.45 11.78 0.00
C PRO A 64 -8.41 12.46 1.37
N SER A 65 -7.32 12.22 2.10
CA SER A 65 -7.11 12.80 3.44
C SER A 65 -7.03 14.32 3.39
N LYS A 66 -7.24 14.98 4.54
CA LYS A 66 -7.11 16.44 4.65
C LYS A 66 -5.71 16.93 4.22
N GLY A 67 -4.66 16.20 4.59
CA GLY A 67 -3.29 16.53 4.16
C GLY A 67 -3.11 16.41 2.65
N ALA A 68 -3.57 15.31 2.04
CA ALA A 68 -3.51 15.13 0.58
C ALA A 68 -4.32 16.19 -0.19
N LYS A 69 -5.37 16.75 0.42
CA LYS A 69 -6.11 17.88 -0.15
C LYS A 69 -5.27 19.14 -0.21
N VAL A 70 -4.62 19.47 0.91
CA VAL A 70 -3.76 20.66 1.07
C VAL A 70 -2.50 20.58 0.21
N ASP A 71 -1.83 19.43 0.18
CA ASP A 71 -0.61 19.25 -0.64
C ASP A 71 -0.89 19.47 -2.13
N ALA A 72 -2.05 19.02 -2.62
CA ALA A 72 -2.44 19.24 -4.01
C ALA A 72 -2.84 20.70 -4.31
N GLU A 73 -3.34 21.45 -3.33
CA GLU A 73 -3.63 22.88 -3.47
C GLU A 73 -2.33 23.68 -3.51
N LEU A 74 -1.39 23.41 -2.60
CA LEU A 74 -0.04 23.98 -2.59
C LEU A 74 0.70 23.74 -3.91
N GLN A 75 0.68 22.50 -4.41
CA GLN A 75 1.31 22.17 -5.71
C GLN A 75 0.70 22.96 -6.87
N ALA A 76 -0.62 23.18 -6.88
CA ALA A 76 -1.29 23.96 -7.92
C ALA A 76 -0.91 25.44 -7.85
N GLU A 77 -0.88 26.02 -6.65
CA GLU A 77 -0.46 27.41 -6.43
C GLU A 77 1.01 27.63 -6.83
N GLU A 78 1.91 26.73 -6.42
CA GLU A 78 3.34 26.79 -6.80
C GLU A 78 3.54 26.70 -8.32
N GLU A 79 2.81 25.82 -9.01
CA GLU A 79 2.86 25.72 -10.46
C GLU A 79 2.37 27.02 -11.15
N GLU A 80 1.31 27.64 -10.63
CA GLU A 80 0.81 28.90 -11.17
C GLU A 80 1.79 30.05 -10.96
N GLU A 81 2.43 30.12 -9.79
CA GLU A 81 3.47 31.11 -9.51
C GLU A 81 4.71 30.91 -10.38
N LEU A 82 5.15 29.67 -10.59
CA LEU A 82 6.25 29.34 -11.50
C LEU A 82 5.92 29.72 -12.95
N LYS A 83 4.69 29.48 -13.41
CA LYS A 83 4.22 29.91 -14.74
C LYS A 83 4.22 31.43 -14.89
N LYS A 84 3.93 32.18 -13.81
CA LYS A 84 3.99 33.65 -13.79
C LYS A 84 5.43 34.16 -13.76
N LYS A 85 6.32 33.55 -12.95
CA LYS A 85 7.75 33.91 -12.85
C LYS A 85 8.57 33.54 -14.09
N GLY A 86 8.30 32.41 -14.74
CA GLY A 86 9.02 31.97 -15.95
C GLY A 86 8.61 32.68 -17.25
N LYS A 87 7.62 33.58 -17.18
CA LYS A 87 7.16 34.44 -18.29
C LYS A 87 7.69 35.88 -18.20
N ALA A 88 8.57 36.16 -17.22
CA ALA A 88 9.25 37.43 -17.02
C ALA A 88 10.71 37.36 -17.48
#